data_AF-A0A3M5V7W7-F1
#
_entry.id   AF-A0A3M5V7W7-F1
#
_cell.length_a   1.000
_cell.length_b   1.000
_cell.length_c   1.000
_cell.angle_alpha   90.00
_cell.angle_beta   90.00
_cell.angle_gamma   90.00
#
_symmetry.space_group_name_H-M   'P 1'
#
loop_
_entity.id
_entity.type
_entity.pdbx_description
1 polymer ?
#
loop_
_entity_poly.entity_id
_entity_poly.type
_entity_poly.pdbx_seq_one_letter_code
_entity_poly.pdbx_strand_id
1 'polypeptide(L)'
;MLFHPSSEHIPFDASLRYFVGIFDIYDREESKGEELHAYNPNNQKDREALILRYCLDPYNEFSHRHKYKLMENLAFALNTENFDFSSFFEDDPDEYSTMAWDETEIADPRGFFADIYRLANEVWKDDLQKASLEDPSTW
;
A
#
# COMPACT_ATOMS: atom_id res chain seq x y z
N MET A 1 20.33 -1.88 7.96
CA MET A 1 19.01 -2.51 7.96
C MET A 1 17.99 -1.42 8.18
N LEU A 2 17.00 -1.27 7.29
CA LEU A 2 15.91 -0.33 7.51
C LEU A 2 15.00 -0.83 8.63
N PHE A 3 14.55 0.08 9.48
CA PHE A 3 13.57 -0.19 10.52
C PHE A 3 12.22 0.37 10.13
N HIS A 4 11.17 -0.16 10.74
CA HIS A 4 9.81 0.33 10.59
C HIS A 4 9.76 1.86 10.76
N PRO A 5 9.00 2.61 9.94
CA PRO A 5 8.97 4.08 9.97
C PRO A 5 8.78 4.69 11.37
N SER A 6 7.97 4.02 12.19
CA SER A 6 7.64 4.44 13.56
C SER A 6 8.38 3.69 14.68
N SER A 7 9.43 2.90 14.38
CA SER A 7 10.18 2.13 15.40
C SER A 7 11.65 1.96 15.04
N GLU A 8 12.54 2.05 16.02
CA GLU A 8 14.00 1.86 15.84
C GLU A 8 14.46 0.41 16.05
N HIS A 9 13.54 -0.51 16.35
CA HIS A 9 13.87 -1.88 16.75
C HIS A 9 13.22 -2.95 15.87
N ILE A 10 12.18 -2.60 15.12
CA ILE A 10 11.43 -3.54 14.29
C ILE A 10 11.97 -3.43 12.86
N PRO A 11 12.53 -4.51 12.28
CA PRO A 11 12.99 -4.49 10.89
C PRO A 11 11.84 -4.12 9.93
N PHE A 12 12.14 -3.32 8.91
CA PHE A 12 11.19 -3.00 7.85
C PHE A 12 11.07 -4.19 6.88
N ASP A 13 9.89 -4.80 6.80
CA ASP A 13 9.62 -5.96 5.94
C ASP A 13 9.22 -5.58 4.51
N ALA A 14 9.00 -4.28 4.24
CA ALA A 14 8.52 -3.75 2.97
C ALA A 14 7.26 -4.47 2.42
N SER A 15 6.40 -4.95 3.31
CA SER A 15 5.15 -5.64 2.94
C SER A 15 4.25 -4.76 2.05
N LEU A 16 3.52 -5.37 1.12
CA LEU A 16 2.53 -4.62 0.32
C LEU A 16 1.34 -4.14 1.18
N ARG A 17 1.20 -4.65 2.41
CA ARG A 17 0.21 -4.16 3.40
C ARG A 17 0.40 -2.67 3.74
N TYR A 18 1.60 -2.10 3.60
CA TYR A 18 1.79 -0.65 3.80
C TYR A 18 0.99 0.21 2.82
N PHE A 19 0.57 -0.34 1.67
CA PHE A 19 -0.26 0.39 0.71
C PHE A 19 -1.75 0.28 1.00
N VAL A 20 -2.22 -0.90 1.41
CA VAL A 20 -3.67 -1.20 1.46
C VAL A 20 -4.21 -1.44 2.86
N GLY A 21 -3.37 -1.73 3.86
CA GLY A 21 -3.81 -1.89 5.26
C GLY A 21 -4.39 -0.60 5.87
N ILE A 22 -4.19 0.55 5.21
CA ILE A 22 -4.91 1.77 5.54
C ILE A 22 -6.43 1.64 5.33
N PHE A 23 -6.91 0.63 4.59
CA PHE A 23 -8.33 0.36 4.40
C PHE A 23 -8.95 -0.52 5.48
N ASP A 24 -8.15 -1.04 6.41
CA ASP A 24 -8.66 -1.71 7.61
C ASP A 24 -9.44 -0.70 8.46
N ILE A 25 -10.70 -1.01 8.73
CA ILE A 25 -11.60 -0.21 9.57
C ILE A 25 -11.69 -0.93 10.90
N TYR A 26 -11.18 -0.30 11.96
CA TYR A 26 -11.34 -0.84 13.30
C TYR A 26 -12.78 -0.67 13.78
N ASP A 27 -13.28 -1.59 14.62
CA ASP A 27 -14.65 -1.59 15.18
C ASP A 27 -15.11 -0.24 15.80
N ARG A 28 -14.16 0.64 16.13
CA ARG A 28 -14.41 1.93 16.79
C ARG A 28 -14.29 3.13 15.85
N GLU A 29 -14.09 2.91 14.56
CA GLU A 29 -13.84 3.94 13.57
C GLU A 29 -15.07 4.18 12.68
N GLU A 30 -16.11 4.78 13.27
CA GLU A 30 -17.42 4.95 12.62
C GLU A 30 -17.36 5.78 11.32
N SER A 31 -16.46 6.75 11.20
CA SER A 31 -16.44 7.68 10.05
C SER A 31 -15.61 7.20 8.86
N LYS A 32 -14.59 6.35 9.08
CA LYS A 32 -13.66 5.95 8.03
C LYS A 32 -14.31 5.00 7.04
N GLY A 33 -15.11 4.05 7.54
CA GLY A 33 -15.89 3.15 6.67
C GLY A 33 -16.84 3.92 5.77
N GLU A 34 -17.61 4.87 6.31
CA GLU A 34 -18.52 5.70 5.50
C GLU A 34 -17.78 6.48 4.41
N GLU A 35 -16.60 7.03 4.72
CA GLU A 35 -15.78 7.73 3.75
C GLU A 35 -15.24 6.81 2.66
N LEU A 36 -14.72 5.63 3.02
CA LEU A 36 -14.21 4.66 2.05
C LEU A 36 -15.32 4.12 1.16
N HIS A 37 -16.49 3.77 1.70
CA HIS A 37 -17.64 3.28 0.94
C HIS A 37 -18.24 4.31 -0.05
N ALA A 38 -17.85 5.59 0.02
CA ALA A 38 -18.19 6.58 -1.00
C ALA A 38 -17.47 6.34 -2.35
N TYR A 39 -16.41 5.54 -2.36
CA TYR A 39 -15.61 5.21 -3.54
C TYR A 39 -15.97 3.80 -4.06
N ASN A 40 -15.84 3.62 -5.38
CA ASN A 40 -15.88 2.29 -6.00
C ASN A 40 -14.46 1.86 -6.42
N PRO A 41 -13.84 0.84 -5.78
CA PRO A 41 -12.47 0.42 -6.10
C PRO A 41 -12.32 -0.16 -7.52
N ASN A 42 -13.42 -0.58 -8.14
CA ASN A 42 -13.45 -1.07 -9.51
C ASN A 42 -13.62 0.05 -10.55
N ASN A 43 -14.00 1.27 -10.12
CA ASN A 43 -14.01 2.44 -10.98
C ASN A 43 -12.61 3.07 -11.04
N GLN A 44 -12.07 3.28 -12.24
CA GLN A 44 -10.72 3.83 -12.43
C GLN A 44 -10.50 5.16 -11.69
N LYS A 45 -11.45 6.10 -11.77
CA LYS A 45 -11.28 7.44 -11.19
C LYS A 45 -11.30 7.40 -9.68
N ASP A 46 -12.24 6.65 -9.12
CA ASP A 46 -12.38 6.49 -7.67
C ASP A 46 -11.16 5.76 -7.12
N ARG A 47 -10.68 4.71 -7.80
CA ARG A 47 -9.46 4.00 -7.42
C ARG A 47 -8.23 4.88 -7.43
N GLU A 48 -8.02 5.69 -8.46
CA GLU A 48 -6.90 6.64 -8.49
C GLU A 48 -6.99 7.66 -7.35
N ALA A 49 -8.18 8.17 -7.05
CA ALA A 49 -8.41 9.07 -5.93
C ALA A 49 -8.11 8.40 -4.58
N LEU A 50 -8.54 7.14 -4.39
CA LEU A 50 -8.24 6.35 -3.20
C LEU A 50 -6.72 6.17 -3.02
N ILE A 51 -6.02 5.77 -4.08
CA ILE A 51 -4.58 5.53 -4.03
C ILE A 51 -3.83 6.79 -3.64
N LEU A 52 -4.10 7.91 -4.32
CA LEU A 52 -3.43 9.18 -4.05
C LEU A 52 -3.73 9.70 -2.64
N ARG A 53 -4.93 9.44 -2.13
CA ARG A 53 -5.36 9.95 -0.83
C ARG A 53 -4.90 9.11 0.35
N TYR A 54 -4.84 7.78 0.20
CA TYR A 54 -4.64 6.86 1.33
C TYR A 54 -3.43 5.95 1.19
N CYS A 55 -3.08 5.49 -0.01
CA CYS A 55 -2.07 4.44 -0.18
C CYS A 55 -0.63 4.98 -0.22
N LEU A 56 -0.43 6.22 -0.68
CA LEU A 56 0.91 6.77 -0.97
C LEU A 56 1.50 7.57 0.18
N ASP A 57 1.46 6.99 1.40
CA ASP A 57 2.00 7.57 2.63
C ASP A 57 1.29 8.87 3.06
N PRO A 58 0.00 8.79 3.44
CA PRO A 58 -0.82 9.97 3.73
C PRO A 58 -0.33 10.77 4.95
N TYR A 59 0.45 10.14 5.82
CA TYR A 59 1.03 10.75 7.01
C TYR A 59 2.51 11.15 6.83
N ASN A 60 3.07 10.92 5.64
CA ASN A 60 4.45 11.25 5.28
C ASN A 60 5.49 10.65 6.25
N GLU A 61 5.29 9.40 6.65
CA GLU A 61 6.16 8.65 7.57
C GLU A 61 7.31 7.95 6.84
N PHE A 62 7.16 7.68 5.54
CA PHE A 62 8.15 6.95 4.76
C PHE A 62 9.29 7.88 4.31
N SER A 63 10.51 7.55 4.75
CA SER A 63 11.73 8.06 4.12
C SER A 63 11.82 7.62 2.65
N HIS A 64 12.68 8.29 1.87
CA HIS A 64 12.97 7.91 0.49
C HIS A 64 13.46 6.47 0.35
N ARG A 65 14.15 5.92 1.36
CA ARG A 65 14.60 4.51 1.40
C ARG A 65 13.45 3.53 1.60
N HIS A 66 12.48 3.87 2.45
CA HIS A 66 11.26 3.07 2.64
C HIS A 66 10.46 3.01 1.35
N LYS A 67 10.21 4.18 0.73
CA LYS A 67 9.52 4.30 -0.57
C LYS A 67 10.20 3.45 -1.64
N TYR A 68 11.53 3.51 -1.72
CA TYR A 68 12.29 2.67 -2.67
C TYR A 68 12.09 1.17 -2.42
N LYS A 69 12.19 0.70 -1.17
CA LYS A 69 12.02 -0.72 -0.85
C LYS A 69 10.60 -1.23 -1.09
N LEU A 70 9.59 -0.41 -0.82
CA LEU A 70 8.21 -0.73 -1.16
C LEU A 70 8.03 -0.86 -2.68
N MET A 71 8.60 0.07 -3.45
CA MET A 71 8.53 0.03 -4.92
C MET A 71 9.29 -1.15 -5.53
N GLU A 72 10.43 -1.54 -4.95
CA GLU A 72 11.18 -2.73 -5.34
C GLU A 72 10.36 -4.00 -5.11
N ASN A 73 9.76 -4.16 -3.93
CA ASN A 73 8.94 -5.34 -3.61
C ASN A 73 7.65 -5.39 -4.45
N LEU A 74 7.00 -4.24 -4.66
CA LEU A 74 5.81 -4.14 -5.50
C LEU A 74 6.12 -4.49 -6.96
N ALA A 75 7.24 -3.99 -7.51
CA ALA A 75 7.69 -4.38 -8.85
C ALA A 75 7.97 -5.88 -8.93
N PHE A 76 8.62 -6.46 -7.92
CA PHE A 76 8.89 -7.90 -7.88
C PHE A 76 7.59 -8.72 -7.86
N ALA A 77 6.62 -8.36 -7.01
CA ALA A 77 5.31 -9.01 -6.96
C ALA A 77 4.55 -8.91 -8.29
N LEU A 78 4.54 -7.73 -8.92
CA LEU A 78 3.88 -7.52 -10.22
C LEU A 78 4.53 -8.35 -11.34
N ASN A 79 5.83 -8.63 -11.27
CA ASN A 79 6.53 -9.49 -12.24
C ASN A 79 6.49 -10.98 -11.88
N THR A 80 5.97 -11.35 -10.70
CA THR A 80 5.86 -12.74 -10.27
C THR A 80 4.56 -13.35 -10.80
N GLU A 81 4.68 -14.40 -11.60
CA GLU A 81 3.52 -15.12 -12.14
C GLU A 81 2.72 -15.76 -10.99
N ASN A 82 1.39 -15.68 -11.06
CA ASN A 82 0.47 -16.23 -10.05
C ASN A 82 0.70 -15.71 -8.61
N PHE A 83 1.31 -14.53 -8.45
CA PHE A 83 1.36 -13.86 -7.14
C PHE A 83 -0.06 -13.49 -6.69
N ASP A 84 -0.40 -13.85 -5.44
CA ASP A 84 -1.73 -13.69 -4.89
C ASP A 84 -1.92 -12.30 -4.25
N PHE A 85 -2.38 -11.35 -5.06
CA PHE A 85 -2.73 -10.01 -4.61
C PHE A 85 -4.06 -9.95 -3.84
N SER A 86 -4.94 -10.94 -3.99
CA SER A 86 -6.23 -10.99 -3.30
C SER A 86 -6.04 -11.15 -1.80
N SER A 87 -5.03 -11.92 -1.37
CA SER A 87 -4.67 -12.13 0.04
C SER A 87 -4.41 -10.86 0.87
N PHE A 88 -4.19 -9.71 0.23
CA PHE A 88 -4.02 -8.42 0.91
C PHE A 88 -5.34 -7.69 1.20
N PHE A 89 -6.45 -8.19 0.68
CA PHE A 89 -7.81 -7.68 0.89
C PHE A 89 -8.70 -8.67 1.65
N GLU A 90 -8.19 -9.86 1.95
CA GLU A 90 -8.90 -10.85 2.77
C GLU A 90 -9.10 -10.32 4.20
N ASP A 91 -10.34 -10.39 4.66
CA ASP A 91 -10.70 -10.11 6.04
C ASP A 91 -10.27 -11.26 6.95
N ASP A 92 -9.54 -10.95 8.03
CA ASP A 92 -9.30 -11.91 9.11
C ASP A 92 -10.45 -11.81 10.13
N PRO A 93 -11.35 -12.82 10.21
CA PRO A 93 -12.50 -12.79 11.12
C PRO A 93 -12.10 -12.84 12.60
N ASP A 94 -10.85 -13.15 12.93
CA ASP A 94 -10.31 -13.13 14.29
C ASP A 94 -9.67 -11.78 14.65
N GLU A 95 -9.53 -10.85 13.70
CA GLU A 95 -9.05 -9.49 13.94
C GLU A 95 -10.19 -8.52 14.33
N TYR A 96 -9.88 -7.52 15.16
CA TYR A 96 -10.82 -6.46 15.58
C TYR A 96 -10.95 -5.34 14.53
N SER A 97 -10.88 -5.71 13.26
CA SER A 97 -10.94 -4.84 12.10
C SER A 97 -11.64 -5.54 10.94
N THR A 98 -12.20 -4.73 10.05
CA THR A 98 -12.84 -5.18 8.81
C THR A 98 -12.32 -4.32 7.67
N MET A 99 -11.94 -4.93 6.57
CA MET A 99 -11.49 -4.31 5.35
C MET A 99 -12.66 -3.57 4.71
N ALA A 100 -12.41 -2.37 4.16
CA ALA A 100 -13.46 -1.59 3.52
C ALA A 100 -14.08 -2.28 2.28
N TRP A 101 -13.31 -3.16 1.65
CA TRP A 101 -13.74 -4.04 0.57
C TRP A 101 -13.00 -5.36 0.70
N ASP A 102 -13.75 -6.46 0.73
CA ASP A 102 -13.14 -7.80 0.78
C ASP A 102 -12.57 -8.20 -0.59
N GLU A 103 -11.90 -9.36 -0.64
CA GLU A 103 -11.27 -9.88 -1.85
C GLU A 103 -12.25 -10.18 -2.99
N THR A 104 -13.54 -10.34 -2.68
CA THR A 104 -14.61 -10.58 -3.66
C THR A 104 -15.16 -9.29 -4.26
N GLU A 105 -14.99 -8.17 -3.57
CA GLU A 105 -15.42 -6.85 -4.00
C GLU A 105 -14.40 -6.13 -4.90
N ILE A 106 -13.15 -6.60 -4.94
CA ILE A 106 -12.11 -6.09 -5.83
C ILE A 106 -11.92 -7.02 -7.03
N ALA A 107 -12.42 -6.60 -8.20
CA ALA A 107 -12.45 -7.42 -9.40
C ALA A 107 -11.06 -7.70 -10.01
N ASP A 108 -10.10 -6.79 -9.81
CA ASP A 108 -8.72 -6.94 -10.28
C ASP A 108 -7.71 -6.43 -9.24
N PRO A 109 -7.39 -7.24 -8.20
CA PRO A 109 -6.45 -6.86 -7.15
C PRO A 109 -5.05 -6.56 -7.70
N ARG A 110 -4.59 -7.35 -8.68
CA ARG A 110 -3.32 -7.10 -9.38
C ARG A 110 -3.33 -5.76 -10.10
N GLY A 111 -4.42 -5.42 -10.80
CA GLY A 111 -4.63 -4.13 -11.43
C GLY A 111 -4.62 -2.97 -10.44
N PHE A 112 -5.21 -3.15 -9.25
CA PHE A 112 -5.15 -2.16 -8.17
C PHE A 112 -3.71 -1.85 -7.78
N PHE A 113 -2.91 -2.89 -7.50
CA PHE A 113 -1.49 -2.73 -7.17
C PHE A 113 -0.64 -2.20 -8.34
N ALA A 114 -1.01 -2.49 -9.58
CA ALA A 114 -0.37 -1.91 -10.76
C ALA A 114 -0.64 -0.39 -10.87
N ASP A 115 -1.85 0.06 -10.55
CA ASP A 115 -2.18 1.48 -10.47
C ASP A 115 -1.42 2.18 -9.32
N ILE A 116 -1.26 1.52 -8.17
CA ILE A 116 -0.39 2.03 -7.08
C ILE A 116 1.02 2.22 -7.59
N TYR A 117 1.60 1.21 -8.24
CA TYR A 117 2.96 1.29 -8.76
C TYR A 117 3.12 2.45 -9.75
N ARG A 118 2.16 2.64 -10.66
CA ARG A 118 2.18 3.74 -11.63
C ARG A 118 2.13 5.10 -10.93
N LEU A 119 1.16 5.31 -10.04
CA LEU A 119 0.96 6.59 -9.35
C LEU A 119 2.12 6.89 -8.38
N ALA A 120 2.63 5.89 -7.67
CA ALA A 120 3.77 6.04 -6.77
C ALA A 120 5.04 6.47 -7.53
N ASN A 121 5.28 5.96 -8.74
CA ASN A 121 6.41 6.41 -9.57
C ASN A 121 6.32 7.89 -9.95
N GLU A 122 5.10 8.44 -10.05
CA GLU A 122 4.88 9.86 -10.32
C GLU A 122 5.03 10.70 -9.05
N VAL A 123 4.35 10.31 -7.96
CA VAL A 123 4.29 11.06 -6.70
C VAL A 123 5.61 11.01 -5.94
N TRP A 124 6.28 9.85 -5.89
CA TRP A 124 7.55 9.66 -5.18
C TRP A 124 8.77 9.81 -6.08
N LYS A 125 8.63 10.37 -7.28
CA LYS A 125 9.71 10.46 -8.28
C LYS A 125 11.03 10.98 -7.71
N ASP A 126 10.99 12.09 -6.99
CA ASP A 126 12.19 12.74 -6.44
C ASP A 126 12.83 11.89 -5.31
N ASP A 127 12.01 11.27 -4.47
CA ASP A 127 12.45 10.35 -3.42
C ASP A 127 13.11 9.10 -4.03
N LEU A 128 12.49 8.51 -5.04
CA LEU A 128 13.01 7.34 -5.75
C LEU A 128 14.33 7.68 -6.46
N GLN A 129 14.40 8.85 -7.10
CA GLN A 129 15.63 9.34 -7.70
C GLN A 129 16.73 9.49 -6.64
N LYS A 130 16.43 10.10 -5.50
CA LYS A 130 17.39 10.26 -4.40
C LYS A 130 17.88 8.90 -3.87
N ALA A 131 16.96 7.95 -3.65
CA ALA A 131 17.31 6.61 -3.21
C ALA A 131 18.19 5.86 -4.21
N SER A 132 17.94 6.04 -5.53
CA SER A 132 18.73 5.39 -6.59
C SER A 132 20.19 5.82 -6.65
N LEU A 133 20.56 6.94 -6.01
CA LEU A 133 21.93 7.43 -5.91
C LEU A 133 22.68 6.87 -4.70
N GLU A 134 21.98 6.22 -3.78
CA GLU A 134 22.56 5.55 -2.61
C GLU A 134 22.82 4.08 -2.90
N ASP A 135 23.60 3.41 -2.05
CA ASP A 135 23.79 1.95 -2.09
C ASP A 135 22.78 1.27 -1.16
N PRO A 136 21.76 0.55 -1.68
CA PRO A 136 20.74 -0.10 -0.87
C PRO A 136 21.26 -1.16 0.10
N SER A 137 22.46 -1.70 -0.12
CA SER A 137 23.07 -2.68 0.78
C SER A 137 23.55 -2.06 2.10
N THR A 138 23.67 -0.73 2.14
CA THR A 138 24.11 0.03 3.33
C THR A 138 22.98 0.54 4.20
N TRP A 139 21.74 0.41 3.74
CA TRP A 139 20.55 0.84 4.46
C TRP A 139 20.20 -0.09 5.60
#